data_AF-A0A2H5WQ47-F1
#
_entry.id   AF-A0A2H5WQ47-F1
#
_cell.length_a   1.000
_cell.length_b   1.000
_cell.length_c   1.000
_cell.angle_alpha   90.00
_cell.angle_beta   90.00
_cell.angle_gamma   90.00
#
_symmetry.space_group_name_H-M   'P 1'
#
loop_
_entity.id
_entity.type
_entity.pdbx_description
1 polymer ?
#
loop_
_entity_poly.entity_id
_entity_poly.type
_entity_poly.pdbx_seq_one_letter_code
_entity_poly.pdbx_strand_id
1 'polypeptide(L)'
;MQPLNDDRLLLLSELHPLAGWSSGAAMMRNRLVAALAEFVVIIESGARESLKNGKKVFSGTYQCAEVAHKMGRTVYALDIPAPGNQQLLKTGIARRWGEPLEHSNHSQLPLFP
;
A
#
# COMPACT_ATOMS: atom_id res chain seq x y z
N MET A 1 22.92 -5.03 9.36
CA MET A 1 21.52 -5.46 9.16
C MET A 1 21.24 -6.51 10.22
N GLN A 2 20.53 -6.17 11.30
CA GLN A 2 20.04 -7.20 12.21
C GLN A 2 18.99 -8.01 11.42
N PRO A 3 19.06 -9.35 11.39
CA PRO A 3 17.94 -10.14 10.89
C PRO A 3 16.69 -9.75 11.68
N LEU A 4 15.54 -9.70 11.02
CA LEU A 4 14.25 -9.62 11.70
C LEU A 4 14.26 -10.70 12.80
N ASN A 5 14.22 -10.31 14.08
CA ASN A 5 14.32 -11.22 15.21
C ASN A 5 13.45 -12.47 14.98
N ASP A 6 14.08 -13.64 14.87
CA ASP A 6 13.41 -14.90 14.47
C ASP A 6 12.23 -15.26 15.38
N ASP A 7 12.21 -14.75 16.62
CA ASP A 7 11.15 -14.98 17.61
C ASP A 7 9.95 -14.03 17.50
N ARG A 8 9.96 -13.08 16.56
CA ARG A 8 8.91 -12.03 16.42
C ARG A 8 8.40 -11.83 15.00
N LEU A 9 8.55 -12.84 14.15
CA LEU A 9 8.06 -12.82 12.77
C LEU A 9 6.77 -13.64 12.65
N LEU A 10 5.75 -13.05 12.01
CA LEU A 10 4.54 -13.75 11.60
C LEU A 10 4.50 -13.81 10.07
N LEU A 11 4.38 -15.02 9.53
CA LEU A 11 4.10 -15.26 8.12
C LEU A 11 2.66 -15.73 7.97
N LEU A 12 1.88 -15.05 7.12
CA LEU A 12 0.50 -15.41 6.78
C LEU A 12 0.39 -15.69 5.29
N SER A 13 -0.30 -16.79 4.94
CA SER A 13 -0.62 -17.16 3.56
C SER A 13 -2.03 -17.72 3.49
N GLU A 14 -2.80 -17.26 2.49
CA GLU A 14 -4.11 -17.84 2.15
C GLU A 14 -3.98 -19.02 1.16
N LEU A 15 -2.77 -19.31 0.68
CA LEU A 15 -2.51 -20.35 -0.30
C LEU A 15 -2.16 -21.68 0.38
N HIS A 16 -2.55 -22.78 -0.27
CA HIS A 16 -2.13 -24.12 0.13
C HIS A 16 -0.59 -24.23 0.19
N PRO A 17 0.01 -24.99 1.15
CA PRO A 17 1.46 -25.09 1.30
C PRO A 17 2.22 -25.57 0.06
N LEU A 18 1.53 -26.31 -0.83
CA LEU A 18 2.10 -26.82 -2.10
C LEU A 18 1.76 -25.94 -3.32
N ALA A 19 1.14 -24.78 -3.13
CA ALA A 19 0.82 -23.88 -4.24
C ALA A 19 2.11 -23.32 -4.85
N GLY A 20 2.21 -23.38 -6.18
CA GLY A 20 3.31 -22.74 -6.93
C GLY A 20 3.17 -21.22 -6.99
N TRP A 21 4.23 -20.56 -7.44
CA TRP A 21 4.22 -19.11 -7.64
C TRP A 21 3.24 -18.69 -8.74
N SER A 22 2.50 -17.60 -8.51
CA SER A 22 1.77 -16.90 -9.56
C SER A 22 1.71 -15.39 -9.30
N SER A 23 1.79 -14.61 -10.37
CA SER A 23 1.66 -13.14 -10.32
C SER A 23 0.29 -12.71 -9.80
N GLY A 24 -0.77 -13.46 -10.15
CA GLY A 24 -2.12 -13.23 -9.65
C GLY A 24 -2.21 -13.38 -8.12
N ALA A 25 -1.66 -14.47 -7.57
CA ALA A 25 -1.65 -14.65 -6.11
C ALA A 25 -0.81 -13.59 -5.39
N ALA A 26 0.32 -13.18 -5.97
CA ALA A 26 1.13 -12.10 -5.43
C ALA A 26 0.35 -10.77 -5.33
N MET A 27 -0.45 -10.44 -6.36
CA MET A 27 -1.32 -9.26 -6.34
C MET A 27 -2.50 -9.41 -5.36
N MET A 28 -3.17 -10.56 -5.34
CA MET A 28 -4.30 -10.81 -4.43
C MET A 28 -3.89 -10.63 -2.96
N ARG A 29 -2.69 -11.09 -2.59
CA ARG A 29 -2.15 -10.97 -1.22
C ARG A 29 -2.06 -9.53 -0.73
N ASN A 30 -1.88 -8.54 -1.60
CA ASN A 30 -1.74 -7.14 -1.20
C ASN A 30 -2.96 -6.62 -0.44
N ARG A 31 -4.15 -7.20 -0.62
CA ARG A 31 -5.33 -6.86 0.18
C ARG A 31 -5.14 -7.17 1.67
N LEU A 32 -4.41 -8.24 2.01
CA LEU A 32 -4.10 -8.58 3.40
C LEU A 32 -3.11 -7.59 3.98
N VAL A 33 -2.09 -7.20 3.21
CA VAL A 33 -1.11 -6.19 3.63
C VAL A 33 -1.81 -4.87 3.93
N ALA A 34 -2.67 -4.41 3.03
CA ALA A 34 -3.44 -3.18 3.22
C ALA A 34 -4.43 -3.28 4.40
N ALA A 35 -5.12 -4.42 4.55
CA ALA A 35 -6.12 -4.59 5.60
C ALA A 35 -5.50 -4.65 7.01
N LEU A 36 -4.34 -5.30 7.15
CA LEU A 36 -3.63 -5.45 8.43
C LEU A 36 -2.86 -4.18 8.84
N ALA A 37 -2.56 -3.30 7.89
CA ALA A 37 -1.86 -2.05 8.16
C ALA A 37 -2.81 -0.96 8.69
N GLU A 38 -2.34 -0.15 9.62
CA GLU A 38 -3.03 1.09 10.03
C GLU A 38 -2.89 2.17 8.94
N PHE A 39 -1.70 2.26 8.35
CA PHE A 39 -1.38 3.11 7.21
C PHE A 39 -0.35 2.41 6.31
N VAL A 40 -0.27 2.82 5.04
CA VAL A 40 0.69 2.28 4.06
C VAL A 40 1.61 3.40 3.58
N VAL A 41 2.90 3.09 3.46
CA VAL A 41 3.90 4.02 2.91
C VAL A 41 4.42 3.46 1.59
N ILE A 42 4.25 4.23 0.52
CA ILE A 42 4.73 3.91 -0.82
C ILE A 42 6.09 4.58 -1.01
N ILE A 43 7.14 3.77 -0.98
CA ILE A 43 8.51 4.22 -1.21
C ILE A 43 8.70 4.50 -2.71
N GLU A 44 8.46 3.51 -3.56
CA GLU A 44 8.55 3.62 -5.01
C GLU A 44 7.51 2.74 -5.69
N SER A 45 6.85 3.29 -6.72
CA SER A 45 5.93 2.56 -7.58
C SER A 45 6.13 2.94 -9.04
N GLY A 46 6.09 1.93 -9.91
CA GLY A 46 5.84 2.13 -11.34
C GLY A 46 4.44 2.71 -11.60
N ALA A 47 4.21 3.17 -12.82
CA ALA A 47 2.92 3.69 -13.26
C ALA A 47 1.79 2.66 -13.02
N ARG A 48 0.57 3.15 -12.78
CA ARG A 48 -0.63 2.32 -12.60
C ARG A 48 -0.75 1.23 -13.66
N GLU A 49 -0.57 1.62 -14.91
CA GLU A 49 -0.54 0.75 -16.08
C GLU A 49 0.69 1.11 -16.93
N SER A 50 1.38 0.10 -17.46
CA SER A 50 2.50 0.25 -18.39
C SER A 50 2.46 -0.84 -19.46
N LEU A 51 3.25 -0.67 -20.52
CA LEU A 51 3.44 -1.69 -21.55
C LEU A 51 4.78 -2.39 -21.35
N LYS A 52 4.76 -3.71 -21.26
CA LYS A 52 5.96 -4.56 -21.24
C LYS A 52 5.82 -5.61 -22.33
N ASN A 53 6.73 -5.61 -23.30
CA ASN A 53 6.71 -6.54 -24.45
C ASN A 53 5.35 -6.55 -25.18
N GLY A 54 4.77 -5.37 -25.41
CA GLY A 54 3.47 -5.21 -26.07
C GLY A 54 2.26 -5.62 -25.23
N LYS A 55 2.44 -6.09 -23.99
CA LYS A 55 1.36 -6.44 -23.08
C LYS A 55 1.17 -5.37 -22.00
N LYS A 56 -0.09 -5.09 -21.67
CA LYS A 56 -0.44 -4.25 -20.53
C LYS A 56 -0.06 -4.94 -19.22
N VAL A 57 0.63 -4.22 -18.36
CA VAL A 57 1.07 -4.66 -17.02
C VAL A 57 0.66 -3.62 -15.99
N PHE A 58 0.12 -4.08 -14.88
CA PHE A 58 -0.31 -3.24 -13.76
C PHE A 58 0.73 -3.26 -12.65
N SER A 59 0.96 -2.11 -12.00
CA SER A 59 1.86 -2.02 -10.84
C SER A 59 1.18 -2.59 -9.59
N GLY A 60 1.75 -3.66 -9.01
CA GLY A 60 1.25 -4.25 -7.77
C GLY A 60 1.34 -3.29 -6.58
N THR A 61 2.37 -2.44 -6.52
CA THR A 61 2.53 -1.40 -5.49
C THR A 61 1.44 -0.33 -5.62
N TYR A 62 1.18 0.14 -6.84
CA TYR A 62 0.12 1.10 -7.12
C TYR A 62 -1.25 0.52 -6.74
N GLN A 63 -1.50 -0.73 -7.13
CA GLN A 63 -2.75 -1.42 -6.78
C GLN A 63 -2.91 -1.57 -5.26
N CYS A 64 -1.84 -1.87 -4.53
CA CYS A 64 -1.87 -1.94 -3.06
C CYS A 64 -2.30 -0.58 -2.46
N ALA A 65 -1.76 0.53 -2.97
CA ALA A 65 -2.15 1.87 -2.56
C ALA A 65 -3.63 2.17 -2.83
N GLU A 66 -4.14 1.81 -4.02
CA GLU A 66 -5.57 1.94 -4.34
C GLU A 66 -6.45 1.12 -3.39
N VAL A 67 -6.05 -0.12 -3.09
CA VAL A 67 -6.80 -0.99 -2.17
C VAL A 67 -6.81 -0.42 -0.75
N ALA A 68 -5.66 0.01 -0.24
CA ALA A 68 -5.55 0.64 1.06
C ALA A 68 -6.43 1.90 1.17
N HIS A 69 -6.37 2.78 0.16
CA HIS A 69 -7.19 3.99 0.11
C HIS A 69 -8.70 3.65 0.09
N LYS A 70 -9.13 2.67 -0.72
CA LYS A 70 -10.53 2.20 -0.75
C LYS A 70 -11.00 1.62 0.58
N MET A 71 -10.09 1.01 1.35
CA MET A 71 -10.37 0.50 2.70
C MET A 71 -10.37 1.61 3.77
N GLY A 72 -10.17 2.88 3.40
CA GLY A 72 -10.09 3.99 4.34
C GLY A 72 -8.76 4.04 5.12
N ARG A 73 -7.73 3.32 4.67
CA ARG A 73 -6.39 3.42 5.24
C ARG A 73 -5.70 4.67 4.72
N THR A 74 -4.95 5.34 5.60
CA THR A 74 -4.09 6.44 5.18
C THR A 74 -2.96 5.89 4.31
N VAL A 75 -2.79 6.47 3.13
CA VAL A 75 -1.68 6.15 2.23
C VAL A 75 -0.76 7.35 2.15
N TYR A 76 0.53 7.10 2.36
CA TYR A 76 1.58 8.06 2.12
C TYR A 76 2.43 7.64 0.94
N ALA A 77 3.02 8.59 0.23
CA ALA A 77 4.01 8.34 -0.81
C ALA A 77 5.19 9.28 -0.66
N LEU A 78 6.40 8.80 -0.95
CA LEU A 78 7.55 9.68 -1.14
C LEU A 78 7.34 10.52 -2.42
N ASP A 79 7.64 11.81 -2.34
CA ASP A 79 7.62 12.70 -3.51
C ASP A 79 8.94 12.58 -4.29
N ILE A 80 9.00 11.52 -5.10
CA ILE A 80 10.15 11.19 -5.96
C ILE A 80 9.69 11.12 -7.42
N PRO A 81 10.59 11.26 -8.41
CA PRO A 81 10.24 11.23 -9.84
C PRO A 81 9.88 9.82 -10.37
N ALA A 82 9.31 8.95 -9.53
CA ALA A 82 8.73 7.69 -9.94
C ALA A 82 7.29 7.92 -10.44
N PRO A 83 6.90 7.39 -11.61
CA PRO A 83 5.61 7.72 -12.24
C PRO A 83 4.41 7.30 -11.39
N GLY A 84 4.51 6.19 -10.66
CA GLY A 84 3.45 5.74 -9.76
C GLY A 84 3.29 6.66 -8.55
N ASN A 85 4.39 7.09 -7.93
CA ASN A 85 4.35 8.02 -6.79
C ASN A 85 3.70 9.34 -7.19
N GLN A 86 4.14 9.93 -8.30
CA GLN A 86 3.58 11.18 -8.82
C GLN A 86 2.08 11.04 -9.14
N GLN A 87 1.68 9.92 -9.74
CA GLN A 87 0.27 9.63 -9.98
C GLN A 87 -0.54 9.53 -8.68
N LEU A 88 -0.05 8.81 -7.68
CA LEU A 88 -0.74 8.62 -6.39
C LEU A 88 -0.92 9.95 -5.63
N LEU A 89 0.10 10.80 -5.64
CA LEU A 89 0.05 12.14 -5.05
C LEU A 89 -0.93 13.03 -5.82
N LYS A 90 -0.83 13.05 -7.15
CA LYS A 90 -1.68 13.88 -8.01
C LYS A 90 -3.16 13.51 -7.92
N THR A 91 -3.50 12.23 -7.77
CA THR A 91 -4.89 11.77 -7.66
C THR A 91 -5.46 11.89 -6.25
N GLY A 92 -4.66 12.27 -5.25
CA GLY A 92 -5.08 12.33 -3.85
C GLY A 92 -5.28 10.97 -3.20
N ILE A 93 -4.86 9.89 -3.86
CA ILE A 93 -4.87 8.54 -3.26
C ILE A 93 -3.88 8.50 -2.09
N ALA A 94 -2.71 9.13 -2.28
CA ALA A 94 -1.68 9.25 -1.25
C ALA A 94 -1.42 10.71 -0.87
N ARG A 95 -1.04 10.92 0.39
CA ARG A 95 -0.46 12.17 0.90
C ARG A 95 1.05 12.11 0.79
N ARG A 96 1.74 13.26 0.74
CA ARG A 96 3.21 13.24 0.79
C ARG A 96 3.65 12.76 2.16
N TRP A 97 4.61 11.85 2.18
CA TRP A 97 5.25 11.41 3.41
C TRP A 97 6.07 12.57 4.01
N GLY A 98 5.91 12.79 5.32
CA GLY A 98 6.64 13.84 6.05
C GLY A 98 5.98 15.22 6.01
N GLU A 99 4.89 15.42 5.28
CA GLU A 99 4.05 16.62 5.46
C GLU A 99 3.33 16.54 6.82
N PRO A 100 3.25 17.65 7.58
CA PRO A 100 2.49 17.69 8.82
C PRO A 100 1.05 17.24 8.55
N LEU A 101 0.52 16.37 9.42
CA LEU A 101 -0.91 16.15 9.43
C LEU A 101 -1.56 17.49 9.71
N GLU A 102 -2.32 18.03 8.74
CA GLU A 102 -3.27 19.09 9.05
C GLU A 102 -4.07 18.56 10.24
N HIS A 103 -4.09 19.33 11.34
CA HIS A 103 -4.84 18.97 12.51
C HIS A 103 -6.28 18.85 12.07
N SER A 104 -6.73 17.62 11.81
CA SER A 104 -8.15 17.36 11.76
C SER A 104 -8.64 17.77 13.14
N ASN A 105 -9.44 18.83 13.18
CA ASN A 105 -10.34 19.09 14.29
C ASN A 105 -11.23 17.85 14.40
N HIS A 106 -10.71 16.78 15.00
CA HIS A 106 -11.53 15.78 15.65
C HIS A 106 -12.17 16.53 16.80
N SER A 107 -13.31 17.14 16.49
CA SER A 107 -14.36 17.38 17.46
C SER A 107 -14.38 16.17 18.38
N GLN A 108 -14.05 16.43 19.64
CA GLN A 108 -14.19 15.49 20.73
C GLN A 108 -15.59 14.89 20.59
N LEU A 109 -15.67 13.65 20.14
CA LEU A 109 -16.90 12.90 20.27
C LEU A 109 -17.14 12.85 21.79
N PRO A 110 -18.28 13.37 22.29
CA PRO A 110 -18.59 13.21 23.69
C PRO A 110 -18.61 11.71 23.95
N LEU A 111 -17.74 11.26 24.86
CA LEU A 111 -17.96 10.01 25.56
C LEU A 111 -19.40 10.08 26.08
N PHE A 112 -20.23 9.14 25.65
CA PHE A 112 -21.66 9.06 25.91
C PHE A 112 -22.02 9.36 27.39
N PRO A 113 -23.26 9.83 27.65
CA PRO A 113 -23.70 10.27 28.97
C PRO A 113 -23.61 9.21 30.07
#